data_AF-A0A7D5ISZ2-F1
#
_entry.id   AF-A0A7D5ISZ2-F1
#
_cell.length_a   1.000
_cell.length_b   1.000
_cell.length_c   1.000
_cell.angle_alpha   90.00
_cell.angle_beta   90.00
_cell.angle_gamma   90.00
#
_symmetry.space_group_name_H-M   'P 1'
#
loop_
_entity.id
_entity.type
_entity.pdbx_description
1 polymer ?
#
loop_
_entity_poly.entity_id
_entity_poly.type
_entity_poly.pdbx_seq_one_letter_code
_entity_poly.pdbx_strand_id
1 'polypeptide(L)'
;MPDAAAPRTPSSAPRSFLIGARDLAHGFAFWSRRPGVMASGLIPAAIVATVLLAGLIALGAALPGIVDAITPFADGWPGLWAGIVRVAAGTALLGAAIVVVAVSFTALTLMVGEPFYDRIWRAVEADAGGAVPEGGGGFWRSVLDAAGLIARGLLAALAAALLGLVPVVGGVLGSVTAVALTGWLLADELTSRALVARGVGPGDRRRLRRAHRARFLGFGVATQLCFLVPLGAVATMPAAVAGSTRLVRSLVEDVAA
;
A
#
# COMPACT_ATOMS: atom_id res chain seq x y z
N MET A 1 -47.45 -9.42 -2.60
CA MET A 1 -46.34 -9.34 -3.56
C MET A 1 -45.66 -8.00 -3.31
N PRO A 2 -44.54 -7.95 -2.58
CA PRO A 2 -43.86 -6.69 -2.30
C PRO A 2 -43.22 -6.15 -3.58
N ASP A 3 -43.37 -4.85 -3.81
CA ASP A 3 -42.81 -4.10 -4.94
C ASP A 3 -41.35 -4.46 -5.20
N ALA A 4 -41.09 -5.04 -6.37
CA ALA A 4 -39.75 -5.15 -6.91
C ALA A 4 -39.26 -3.72 -7.19
N ALA A 5 -38.40 -3.22 -6.30
CA ALA A 5 -37.75 -1.93 -6.48
C ALA A 5 -37.09 -1.89 -7.88
N ALA A 6 -37.41 -0.87 -8.67
CA ALA A 6 -36.86 -0.70 -10.00
C ALA A 6 -35.32 -0.72 -9.94
N PRO A 7 -34.63 -1.40 -10.88
CA PRO A 7 -33.17 -1.43 -10.91
C PRO A 7 -32.65 0.01 -11.02
N ARG A 8 -31.85 0.44 -10.03
CA ARG A 8 -31.24 1.78 -10.02
C ARG A 8 -30.45 1.94 -11.32
N THR A 9 -30.74 3.00 -12.09
CA THR A 9 -30.02 3.30 -13.32
C THR A 9 -28.51 3.27 -13.07
N PRO A 10 -27.72 2.53 -13.87
CA PRO A 10 -26.28 2.41 -13.66
C PRO A 10 -25.66 3.82 -13.66
N SER A 11 -24.99 4.17 -12.56
CA SER A 11 -24.30 5.46 -12.46
C SER A 11 -23.29 5.60 -13.59
N SER A 12 -23.18 6.78 -14.20
CA SER A 12 -22.16 7.05 -15.22
C SER A 12 -20.76 6.78 -14.67
N ALA A 13 -19.85 6.30 -15.53
CA ALA A 13 -18.47 5.98 -15.17
C ALA A 13 -17.75 7.06 -14.32
N PRO A 14 -17.81 8.37 -14.64
CA PRO A 14 -17.17 9.40 -13.81
C PRO A 14 -17.80 9.50 -12.42
N ARG A 15 -19.12 9.34 -12.30
CA ARG A 15 -19.80 9.35 -11.00
C ARG A 15 -19.38 8.14 -10.16
N SER A 16 -19.31 6.94 -10.75
CA SER A 16 -18.80 5.76 -10.05
C SER A 16 -17.37 5.92 -9.57
N PHE A 17 -16.51 6.54 -10.38
CA PHE A 17 -15.13 6.86 -10.01
C PHE A 17 -15.06 7.77 -8.78
N LEU A 18 -15.84 8.87 -8.80
CA LEU A 18 -15.90 9.79 -7.66
C LEU A 18 -16.48 9.14 -6.40
N ILE A 19 -17.44 8.22 -6.54
CA ILE A 19 -17.95 7.44 -5.40
C ILE A 19 -16.82 6.58 -4.82
N GLY A 20 -16.01 5.93 -5.65
CA GLY A 20 -14.85 5.15 -5.19
C GLY A 20 -13.81 6.00 -4.46
N ALA A 21 -13.48 7.17 -5.00
CA ALA A 21 -12.59 8.11 -4.32
C ALA A 21 -13.19 8.60 -2.98
N ARG A 22 -14.51 8.79 -2.92
CA ARG A 22 -15.23 9.14 -1.69
C ARG A 22 -15.23 8.01 -0.66
N ASP A 23 -15.20 6.75 -1.08
CA ASP A 23 -15.07 5.62 -0.15
C ASP A 23 -13.75 5.70 0.64
N LEU A 24 -12.65 6.13 0.00
CA LEU A 24 -11.39 6.43 0.71
C LEU A 24 -11.54 7.62 1.67
N ALA A 25 -12.18 8.70 1.23
CA ALA A 25 -12.43 9.87 2.09
C ALA A 25 -13.27 9.51 3.32
N HIS A 26 -14.25 8.60 3.19
CA HIS A 26 -14.99 8.05 4.32
C HIS A 26 -14.13 7.13 5.21
N GLY A 27 -13.11 6.49 4.65
CA GLY A 27 -12.07 5.79 5.40
C GLY A 27 -11.27 6.75 6.28
N PHE A 28 -10.86 7.90 5.74
CA PHE A 28 -10.24 8.96 6.54
C PHE A 28 -11.18 9.53 7.61
N ALA A 29 -12.46 9.72 7.28
CA ALA A 29 -13.47 10.15 8.25
C ALA A 29 -13.68 9.15 9.40
N PHE A 30 -13.20 7.90 9.29
CA PHE A 30 -13.25 6.94 10.40
C PHE A 30 -12.30 7.30 11.55
N TRP A 31 -11.27 8.12 11.30
CA TRP A 31 -10.39 8.66 12.34
C TRP A 31 -11.16 9.41 13.44
N SER A 32 -12.21 10.15 13.09
CA SER A 32 -13.02 10.89 14.07
C SER A 32 -13.94 9.99 14.89
N ARG A 33 -14.20 8.76 14.44
CA ARG A 33 -15.08 7.80 15.14
C ARG A 33 -14.31 6.88 16.08
N ARG A 34 -13.19 6.31 15.61
CA ARG A 34 -12.39 5.32 16.35
C ARG A 34 -10.89 5.67 16.27
N PRO A 35 -10.45 6.81 16.83
CA PRO A 35 -9.07 7.27 16.70
C PRO A 35 -8.05 6.27 17.28
N GLY A 36 -8.36 5.62 18.40
CA GLY A 36 -7.46 4.64 19.01
C GLY A 36 -7.21 3.40 18.14
N VAL A 37 -8.25 2.89 17.48
CA VAL A 37 -8.10 1.74 16.56
C VAL A 37 -7.34 2.15 15.31
N MET A 38 -7.63 3.34 14.76
CA MET A 38 -6.92 3.88 13.60
C MET A 38 -5.44 4.15 13.89
N ALA A 39 -5.12 4.72 15.04
CA ALA A 39 -3.75 4.94 15.51
C ALA A 39 -2.99 3.62 15.66
N SER A 40 -3.67 2.53 16.01
CA SER A 40 -3.03 1.21 16.08
C SER A 40 -2.45 0.76 14.73
N GLY A 41 -3.01 1.20 13.60
CA GLY A 41 -2.47 0.92 12.28
C GLY A 41 -1.14 1.62 11.97
N LEU A 42 -0.76 2.64 12.74
CA LEU A 42 0.53 3.33 12.62
C LEU A 42 1.65 2.66 13.43
N ILE A 43 1.28 1.84 14.42
CA ILE A 43 2.22 1.17 15.33
C ILE A 43 3.26 0.30 14.59
N PRO A 44 2.90 -0.52 13.58
CA PRO A 44 3.88 -1.33 12.84
C PRO A 44 4.99 -0.47 12.24
N ALA A 45 4.61 0.60 11.55
CA ALA A 45 5.55 1.53 10.93
C ALA A 45 6.40 2.22 11.98
N ALA A 46 5.83 2.63 13.11
CA ALA A 46 6.56 3.26 14.20
C ALA A 46 7.62 2.32 14.82
N ILE A 47 7.25 1.06 15.09
CA ILE A 47 8.19 0.05 15.62
C ILE A 47 9.34 -0.17 14.64
N VAL A 48 9.03 -0.47 13.38
CA VAL A 48 10.05 -0.74 12.36
C VAL A 48 10.92 0.48 12.10
N ALA A 49 10.34 1.67 11.99
CA ALA A 49 11.10 2.91 11.83
C ALA A 49 12.04 3.16 13.01
N THR A 50 11.58 2.92 14.24
CA THR A 50 12.40 3.10 15.45
C THR A 50 13.60 2.16 15.45
N VAL A 51 13.39 0.87 15.13
CA VAL A 51 14.47 -0.12 15.08
C VAL A 51 15.48 0.21 13.98
N LEU A 52 15.00 0.53 12.77
CA LEU A 52 15.89 0.85 11.65
C LEU A 52 16.63 2.18 11.87
N LEU A 53 15.97 3.18 12.47
CA LEU A 53 16.61 4.45 12.84
C LEU A 53 17.68 4.23 13.90
N ALA A 54 17.41 3.43 14.94
CA ALA A 54 18.40 3.06 15.95
C ALA A 54 19.62 2.36 15.31
N GLY A 55 19.37 1.45 14.36
CA GLY A 55 20.43 0.80 13.57
C GLY A 55 21.26 1.79 12.76
N LEU A 56 20.62 2.78 12.12
CA LEU A 56 21.31 3.80 11.34
C LEU A 56 22.14 4.75 12.23
N ILE A 57 21.61 5.11 13.41
CA ILE A 57 22.34 5.91 14.41
C ILE A 57 23.56 5.12 14.92
N ALA A 58 23.38 3.85 15.26
CA ALA A 58 24.47 2.98 15.71
C ALA A 58 25.54 2.81 14.62
N LEU A 59 25.13 2.63 13.36
CA LEU A 59 26.04 2.59 12.23
C LEU A 59 26.80 3.92 12.09
N GLY A 60 26.10 5.06 12.15
CA GLY A 60 26.71 6.39 12.07
C GLY A 60 27.76 6.62 13.16
N ALA A 61 27.48 6.17 14.40
CA ALA A 61 28.42 6.25 15.50
C ALA A 61 29.64 5.32 15.31
N ALA A 62 29.44 4.13 14.76
CA ALA A 62 30.51 3.17 14.46
C ALA A 62 31.26 3.47 13.14
N LEU A 63 30.74 4.37 12.31
CA LEU A 63 31.19 4.59 10.94
C LEU A 63 32.68 4.92 10.81
N PRO A 64 33.28 5.80 11.65
CA PRO A 64 34.70 6.09 11.58
C PRO A 64 35.55 4.84 11.77
N GLY A 65 35.24 4.02 12.78
CA GLY A 65 35.98 2.78 13.07
C GLY A 65 35.82 1.73 11.97
N ILE A 66 34.63 1.62 11.37
CA ILE A 66 34.38 0.74 10.23
C ILE A 66 35.21 1.20 9.03
N VAL A 67 35.18 2.50 8.71
CA VAL A 67 35.92 3.08 7.58
C VAL A 67 37.42 2.86 7.74
N ASP A 68 37.96 3.11 8.93
CA ASP A 68 39.38 2.87 9.22
C ASP A 68 39.73 1.38 9.04
N ALA A 69 38.89 0.46 9.53
CA ALA A 69 39.10 -0.98 9.41
C ALA A 69 39.08 -1.50 7.96
N ILE A 70 38.29 -0.88 7.06
CA ILE A 70 38.20 -1.28 5.65
C ILE A 70 39.14 -0.50 4.72
N THR A 71 39.84 0.53 5.22
CA THR A 71 40.79 1.34 4.44
C THR A 71 42.26 1.25 4.90
N PRO A 72 42.79 0.09 5.37
CA PRO A 72 44.17 0.00 5.86
C PRO A 72 45.20 0.30 4.76
N PHE A 73 44.84 0.09 3.49
CA PHE A 73 45.69 0.41 2.34
C PHE A 73 45.96 1.91 2.19
N ALA A 74 45.16 2.78 2.82
CA ALA A 74 45.29 4.23 2.75
C ALA A 74 46.15 4.82 3.89
N ASP A 75 46.62 3.99 4.84
CA ASP A 75 47.34 4.47 6.03
C ASP A 75 48.69 5.14 5.71
N GLY A 76 49.34 4.70 4.63
CA GLY A 76 50.59 5.29 4.15
C GLY A 76 50.42 6.49 3.20
N TRP A 77 49.18 6.89 2.89
CA TRP A 77 48.93 7.93 1.90
C TRP A 77 49.06 9.33 2.51
N PRO A 78 49.29 10.38 1.69
CA PRO A 78 49.17 11.75 2.15
C PRO A 78 47.77 12.01 2.74
N GLY A 79 47.69 12.73 3.86
CA GLY A 79 46.46 12.89 4.64
C GLY A 79 45.25 13.42 3.86
N LEU A 80 45.47 14.25 2.84
CA LEU A 80 44.40 14.73 1.96
C LEU A 80 43.75 13.58 1.16
N TRP A 81 44.56 12.73 0.53
CA TRP A 81 44.07 11.63 -0.30
C TRP A 81 43.45 10.51 0.55
N ALA A 82 44.06 10.19 1.69
CA ALA A 82 43.48 9.26 2.66
C ALA A 82 42.10 9.77 3.16
N GLY A 83 42.00 11.06 3.49
CA GLY A 83 40.75 11.69 3.92
C GLY A 83 39.64 11.60 2.86
N ILE A 84 39.96 11.90 1.60
CA ILE A 84 38.99 11.81 0.48
C ILE A 84 38.45 10.38 0.35
N VAL A 85 39.32 9.36 0.35
CA VAL A 85 38.91 7.96 0.22
C VAL A 85 38.06 7.53 1.42
N ARG A 86 38.45 7.87 2.64
CA ARG A 86 37.70 7.53 3.86
C ARG A 86 36.31 8.19 3.89
N VAL A 87 36.21 9.45 3.49
CA VAL A 87 34.91 10.15 3.37
C VAL A 87 34.04 9.50 2.29
N ALA A 88 34.61 9.16 1.13
CA ALA A 88 33.89 8.48 0.06
C ALA A 88 33.39 7.09 0.51
N ALA A 89 34.23 6.30 1.18
CA ALA A 89 33.87 5.01 1.73
C ALA A 89 32.76 5.12 2.78
N GLY A 90 32.87 6.07 3.72
CA GLY A 90 31.85 6.32 4.74
C GLY A 90 30.50 6.75 4.12
N THR A 91 30.55 7.61 3.11
CA THR A 91 29.34 8.06 2.38
C THR A 91 28.71 6.91 1.61
N ALA A 92 29.50 6.06 0.95
CA ALA A 92 29.01 4.89 0.23
C ALA A 92 28.37 3.87 1.18
N LEU A 93 28.99 3.59 2.33
CA LEU A 93 28.44 2.74 3.39
C LEU A 93 27.11 3.26 3.92
N LEU A 94 27.04 4.55 4.26
CA LEU A 94 25.83 5.17 4.77
C LEU A 94 24.72 5.18 3.72
N GLY A 95 25.06 5.50 2.46
CA GLY A 95 24.13 5.46 1.33
C GLY A 95 23.57 4.04 1.11
N ALA A 96 24.43 3.02 1.12
CA ALA A 96 24.01 1.63 1.01
C ALA A 96 23.10 1.22 2.17
N ALA A 97 23.42 1.62 3.40
CA ALA A 97 22.60 1.36 4.58
C ALA A 97 21.21 2.03 4.46
N ILE A 98 21.13 3.26 3.96
CA ILE A 98 19.85 3.95 3.72
C ILE A 98 18.99 3.18 2.71
N VAL A 99 19.59 2.68 1.62
CA VAL A 99 18.86 1.87 0.63
C VAL A 99 18.33 0.58 1.26
N VAL A 100 19.16 -0.12 2.04
CA VAL A 100 18.74 -1.32 2.78
C VAL A 100 17.60 -0.99 3.74
N VAL A 101 17.72 0.07 4.52
CA VAL A 101 16.67 0.56 5.44
C VAL A 101 15.37 0.83 4.69
N ALA A 102 15.41 1.53 3.55
CA ALA A 102 14.21 1.87 2.78
C ALA A 102 13.49 0.61 2.27
N VAL A 103 14.22 -0.38 1.74
CA VAL A 103 13.66 -1.64 1.24
C VAL A 103 13.12 -2.49 2.40
N SER A 104 13.91 -2.66 3.47
CA SER A 104 13.53 -3.44 4.64
C SER A 104 12.35 -2.83 5.38
N PHE A 105 12.26 -1.50 5.47
CA PHE A 105 11.16 -0.81 6.14
C PHE A 105 9.80 -1.24 5.58
N THR A 106 9.66 -1.28 4.25
CA THR A 106 8.39 -1.65 3.61
C THR A 106 8.03 -3.11 3.91
N ALA A 107 8.98 -4.03 3.71
CA ALA A 107 8.76 -5.46 3.93
C ALA A 107 8.42 -5.78 5.40
N LEU A 108 9.20 -5.23 6.34
CA LEU A 108 9.01 -5.44 7.77
C LEU A 108 7.70 -4.81 8.27
N THR A 109 7.35 -3.62 7.79
CA THR A 109 6.10 -2.95 8.19
C THR A 109 4.87 -3.73 7.74
N LEU A 110 4.90 -4.31 6.54
CA LEU A 110 3.82 -5.19 6.06
C LEU A 110 3.72 -6.47 6.90
N MET A 111 4.86 -7.10 7.18
CA MET A 111 4.92 -8.33 7.99
C MET A 111 4.39 -8.12 9.42
N VAL A 112 4.73 -7.00 10.06
CA VAL A 112 4.27 -6.67 11.41
C VAL A 112 2.83 -6.13 11.41
N GLY A 113 2.38 -5.56 10.29
CA GLY A 113 1.14 -4.78 10.23
C GLY A 113 -0.15 -5.56 10.15
N GLU A 114 -0.10 -6.81 9.68
CA GLU A 114 -1.29 -7.64 9.47
C GLU A 114 -2.29 -7.66 10.64
N PRO A 115 -1.90 -7.92 11.90
CA PRO A 115 -2.83 -7.94 13.02
C PRO A 115 -3.45 -6.57 13.33
N PHE A 116 -2.74 -5.47 13.07
CA PHE A 116 -3.24 -4.12 13.32
C PHE A 116 -4.27 -3.71 12.26
N TYR A 117 -4.01 -4.03 10.99
CA TYR A 117 -4.96 -3.80 9.91
C TYR A 117 -6.22 -4.66 10.07
N ASP A 118 -6.08 -5.88 10.60
CA ASP A 118 -7.19 -6.76 10.91
C ASP A 118 -8.10 -6.19 12.01
N ARG A 119 -7.53 -5.58 13.05
CA ARG A 119 -8.31 -4.87 14.09
C ARG A 119 -9.10 -3.69 13.52
N ILE A 120 -8.48 -2.91 12.63
CA ILE A 120 -9.17 -1.79 11.95
C ILE A 120 -10.33 -2.31 11.12
N TRP A 121 -10.09 -3.35 10.33
CA TRP A 121 -11.12 -3.99 9.52
C TRP A 121 -12.32 -4.45 10.37
N ARG A 122 -12.07 -5.20 11.45
CA ARG A 122 -13.14 -5.65 12.38
C ARG A 122 -13.90 -4.49 13.02
N ALA A 123 -13.20 -3.43 13.43
CA ALA A 123 -13.85 -2.27 14.03
C ALA A 123 -14.77 -1.55 13.03
N VAL A 124 -14.38 -1.48 11.76
CA VAL A 124 -15.20 -0.88 10.70
C VAL A 124 -16.43 -1.74 10.41
N GLU A 125 -16.30 -3.07 10.39
CA GLU A 125 -17.44 -3.98 10.24
C GLU A 125 -18.41 -3.87 11.42
N ALA A 126 -17.90 -3.83 12.65
CA ALA A 126 -18.70 -3.70 13.86
C ALA A 126 -19.48 -2.37 13.89
N ASP A 127 -18.83 -1.26 13.55
CA ASP A 127 -19.46 0.07 13.49
C ASP A 127 -20.50 0.18 12.34
N ALA A 128 -20.37 -0.64 11.29
CA ALA A 128 -21.32 -0.68 10.19
C ALA A 128 -22.54 -1.57 10.49
N GLY A 129 -22.49 -2.40 11.54
CA GLY A 129 -23.57 -3.28 12.01
C GLY A 129 -23.66 -4.60 11.25
N GLY A 130 -23.97 -5.71 11.94
CA GLY A 130 -24.03 -7.06 11.35
C GLY A 130 -22.99 -8.02 11.95
N ALA A 131 -23.07 -9.30 11.58
CA ALA A 131 -22.09 -10.30 12.02
C ALA A 131 -20.72 -10.04 11.37
N VAL A 132 -19.65 -9.99 12.17
CA VAL A 132 -18.28 -9.91 11.66
C VAL A 132 -17.97 -11.26 11.00
N PRO A 133 -17.71 -11.30 9.68
CA PRO A 133 -17.51 -12.57 9.00
C PRO A 133 -16.21 -13.25 9.45
N GLU A 134 -16.27 -14.53 9.79
CA GLU A 134 -15.09 -15.33 10.11
C GLU A 134 -14.57 -16.03 8.85
N GLY A 135 -13.36 -15.69 8.41
CA GLY A 135 -12.75 -16.34 7.25
C GLY A 135 -11.28 -16.00 7.06
N GLY A 136 -10.40 -16.95 7.39
CA GLY A 136 -8.98 -16.92 7.05
C GLY A 136 -8.68 -17.80 5.85
N GLY A 137 -8.10 -17.23 4.79
CA GLY A 137 -7.61 -17.98 3.64
C GLY A 137 -6.36 -18.81 3.98
N GLY A 138 -6.23 -20.01 3.41
CA GLY A 138 -5.10 -20.91 3.68
C GLY A 138 -3.75 -20.40 3.16
N PHE A 139 -2.70 -20.59 3.97
CA PHE A 139 -1.31 -20.12 3.78
C PHE A 139 -0.72 -20.32 2.36
N TRP A 140 -0.94 -21.48 1.74
CA TRP A 140 -0.39 -21.78 0.41
C TRP A 140 -1.05 -21.00 -0.73
N ARG A 141 -2.32 -20.61 -0.59
CA ARG A 141 -2.99 -19.73 -1.56
C ARG A 141 -2.44 -18.32 -1.45
N SER A 142 -2.12 -17.87 -0.24
CA SER A 142 -1.50 -16.55 -0.01
C SER A 142 -0.14 -16.41 -0.70
N VAL A 143 0.66 -17.47 -0.79
CA VAL A 143 1.95 -17.45 -1.50
C VAL A 143 1.77 -17.33 -3.02
N LEU A 144 0.84 -18.09 -3.61
CA LEU A 144 0.53 -18.01 -5.04
C LEU A 144 -0.11 -16.66 -5.41
N ASP A 145 -0.98 -16.14 -4.54
CA ASP A 145 -1.60 -14.83 -4.72
C ASP A 145 -0.55 -13.71 -4.65
N ALA A 146 0.43 -13.81 -3.74
CA ALA A 146 1.54 -12.87 -3.64
C ALA A 146 2.41 -12.88 -4.91
N ALA A 147 2.78 -14.05 -5.44
CA ALA A 147 3.55 -14.16 -6.69
C ALA A 147 2.77 -13.58 -7.88
N GLY A 148 1.47 -13.87 -7.97
CA GLY A 148 0.60 -13.31 -8.99
C GLY A 148 0.43 -11.79 -8.89
N LEU A 149 0.47 -11.23 -7.68
CA LEU A 149 0.44 -9.78 -7.45
C LEU A 149 1.76 -9.13 -7.88
N ILE A 150 2.90 -9.72 -7.53
CA ILE A 150 4.23 -9.26 -7.97
C ILE A 150 4.32 -9.25 -9.50
N ALA A 151 3.91 -10.33 -10.16
CA ALA A 151 3.93 -10.42 -11.62
C ALA A 151 3.05 -9.34 -12.28
N ARG A 152 1.83 -9.12 -11.77
CA ARG A 152 0.95 -8.05 -12.25
C ARG A 152 1.53 -6.66 -12.00
N GLY A 153 2.19 -6.45 -10.87
CA GLY A 153 2.90 -5.21 -10.55
C GLY A 153 4.05 -4.93 -11.52
N LEU A 154 4.87 -5.95 -11.83
CA LEU A 154 5.95 -5.85 -12.81
C LEU A 154 5.42 -5.54 -14.20
N LEU A 155 4.34 -6.19 -14.63
CA LEU A 155 3.69 -5.91 -15.92
C LEU A 155 3.14 -4.49 -15.98
N ALA A 156 2.54 -3.99 -14.89
CA ALA A 156 2.05 -2.62 -14.80
C ALA A 156 3.20 -1.60 -14.88
N ALA A 157 4.29 -1.85 -14.14
CA ALA A 157 5.48 -1.02 -14.18
C ALA A 157 6.11 -1.01 -15.59
N LEU A 158 6.20 -2.16 -16.24
CA LEU A 158 6.69 -2.27 -17.61
C LEU A 158 5.82 -1.49 -18.60
N ALA A 159 4.50 -1.65 -18.53
CA ALA A 159 3.56 -0.92 -19.41
C ALA A 159 3.70 0.60 -19.23
N ALA A 160 3.78 1.07 -17.98
CA ALA A 160 3.99 2.48 -17.68
C ALA A 160 5.35 2.99 -18.18
N ALA A 161 6.43 2.19 -18.00
CA ALA A 161 7.75 2.52 -18.48
C ALA A 161 7.79 2.64 -20.01
N LEU A 162 7.19 1.68 -20.73
CA LEU A 162 7.12 1.70 -22.20
C LEU A 162 6.35 2.91 -22.73
N LEU A 163 5.22 3.28 -22.10
CA LEU A 163 4.51 4.51 -22.43
C LEU A 163 5.35 5.76 -22.09
N GLY A 164 6.13 5.68 -21.02
CA GLY A 164 7.11 6.68 -20.59
C GLY A 164 8.15 7.05 -21.65
N LEU A 165 8.47 6.12 -22.57
CA LEU A 165 9.48 6.30 -23.61
C LEU A 165 8.98 7.14 -24.81
N VAL A 166 7.67 7.41 -24.91
CA VAL A 166 7.13 8.22 -26.00
C VAL A 166 7.61 9.68 -25.84
N PRO A 167 8.29 10.28 -26.84
CA PRO A 167 8.73 11.66 -26.73
C PRO A 167 7.56 12.63 -26.51
N VAL A 168 7.80 13.72 -25.77
CA VAL A 168 6.84 14.81 -25.48
C VAL A 168 5.70 14.40 -24.52
N VAL A 169 4.96 13.32 -24.81
CA VAL A 169 3.76 12.92 -24.06
C VAL A 169 3.99 11.74 -23.11
N GLY A 170 5.06 10.98 -23.30
CA GLY A 170 5.30 9.72 -22.60
C GLY A 170 5.44 9.88 -21.11
N GLY A 171 6.09 10.94 -20.62
CA GLY A 171 6.18 11.22 -19.18
C GLY A 171 4.79 11.28 -18.52
N VAL A 172 3.86 12.04 -19.10
CA VAL A 172 2.49 12.17 -18.58
C VAL A 172 1.73 10.86 -18.72
N LEU A 173 1.76 10.22 -19.89
CA LEU A 173 1.07 8.95 -20.13
C LEU A 173 1.58 7.84 -19.22
N GLY A 174 2.90 7.74 -19.05
CA GLY A 174 3.58 6.80 -18.16
C GLY A 174 3.18 7.03 -16.71
N SER A 175 3.20 8.26 -16.20
CA SER A 175 2.78 8.57 -14.83
C SER A 175 1.30 8.27 -14.59
N VAL A 176 0.41 8.71 -15.48
CA VAL A 176 -1.04 8.42 -15.37
C VAL A 176 -1.29 6.92 -15.39
N THR A 177 -0.61 6.19 -16.27
CA THR A 177 -0.72 4.73 -16.37
C THR A 177 -0.18 4.04 -15.13
N ALA A 178 0.97 4.46 -14.61
CA ALA A 178 1.55 3.93 -13.38
C ALA A 178 0.58 4.09 -12.21
N VAL A 179 0.02 5.30 -12.03
CA VAL A 179 -0.95 5.58 -10.96
C VAL A 179 -2.24 4.77 -11.14
N ALA A 180 -2.77 4.70 -12.36
CA ALA A 180 -4.00 3.97 -12.65
C ALA A 180 -3.85 2.46 -12.43
N LEU A 181 -2.79 1.84 -12.94
CA LEU A 181 -2.56 0.41 -12.82
C LEU A 181 -2.16 0.00 -11.40
N THR A 182 -1.30 0.78 -10.75
CA THR A 182 -0.92 0.51 -9.35
C THR A 182 -2.12 0.73 -8.43
N GLY A 183 -2.88 1.80 -8.63
CA GLY A 183 -4.14 2.03 -7.92
C GLY A 183 -5.14 0.90 -8.11
N TRP A 184 -5.27 0.38 -9.34
CA TRP A 184 -6.13 -0.78 -9.61
C TRP A 184 -5.69 -2.04 -8.84
N LEU A 185 -4.40 -2.33 -8.79
CA LEU A 185 -3.85 -3.45 -8.03
C LEU A 185 -4.06 -3.25 -6.52
N LEU A 186 -3.84 -2.04 -6.04
CA LEU A 186 -4.03 -1.68 -4.64
C LEU A 186 -5.49 -1.82 -4.21
N ALA A 187 -6.44 -1.41 -5.07
CA ALA A 187 -7.86 -1.61 -4.83
C ALA A 187 -8.22 -3.10 -4.76
N ASP A 188 -7.69 -3.94 -5.66
CA ASP A 188 -7.92 -5.40 -5.64
C ASP A 188 -7.38 -6.02 -4.34
N GLU A 189 -6.18 -5.62 -3.92
CA GLU A 189 -5.54 -6.14 -2.72
C GLU A 189 -6.27 -5.73 -1.45
N LEU A 190 -6.56 -4.44 -1.28
CA LEU A 190 -7.21 -3.92 -0.08
C LEU A 190 -8.66 -4.39 0.08
N THR A 191 -9.35 -4.66 -1.01
CA THR A 191 -10.74 -5.19 -0.98
C THR A 191 -10.77 -6.71 -0.87
N SER A 192 -9.65 -7.39 -1.13
CA SER A 192 -9.54 -8.84 -1.12
C SER A 192 -10.01 -9.45 0.19
N ARG A 193 -9.49 -8.95 1.32
CA ARG A 193 -9.83 -9.46 2.65
C ARG A 193 -11.32 -9.37 2.92
N ALA A 194 -11.93 -8.21 2.67
CA ALA A 194 -13.36 -7.99 2.93
C ALA A 194 -14.29 -8.83 2.03
N LEU A 195 -13.86 -9.13 0.80
CA LEU A 195 -14.58 -10.01 -0.12
C LEU A 195 -14.46 -11.49 0.27
N VAL A 196 -13.26 -11.93 0.65
CA VAL A 196 -13.00 -13.30 1.11
C VAL A 196 -13.74 -13.59 2.40
N ALA A 197 -13.74 -12.64 3.35
CA ALA A 197 -14.47 -12.76 4.60
C ALA A 197 -15.99 -12.97 4.36
N ARG A 198 -16.55 -12.40 3.28
CA ARG A 198 -17.94 -12.58 2.86
C ARG A 198 -18.18 -13.82 1.98
N GLY A 199 -17.20 -14.69 1.83
CA GLY A 199 -17.32 -15.91 1.01
C GLY A 199 -17.35 -15.67 -0.51
N VAL A 200 -17.00 -14.48 -0.98
CA VAL A 200 -17.02 -14.18 -2.42
C VAL A 200 -15.84 -14.89 -3.10
N GLY A 201 -16.16 -15.89 -3.93
CA GLY A 201 -15.16 -16.70 -4.63
C GLY A 201 -14.34 -15.91 -5.68
N PRO A 202 -13.18 -16.42 -6.12
CA PRO A 202 -12.28 -15.71 -7.05
C PRO A 202 -12.92 -15.31 -8.39
N GLY A 203 -13.84 -16.13 -8.92
CA GLY A 203 -14.57 -15.86 -10.15
C GLY A 203 -15.53 -14.68 -9.99
N ASP A 204 -16.31 -14.66 -8.91
CA ASP A 204 -17.27 -13.60 -8.62
C ASP A 204 -16.58 -12.30 -8.24
N ARG A 205 -15.44 -12.35 -7.55
CA ARG A 205 -14.59 -11.17 -7.32
C ARG A 205 -14.18 -10.51 -8.63
N ARG A 206 -13.75 -11.30 -9.63
CA ARG A 206 -13.40 -10.78 -10.96
C ARG A 206 -14.60 -10.20 -11.69
N ARG A 207 -15.79 -10.83 -11.59
CA ARG A 207 -17.03 -10.31 -12.19
C ARG A 207 -17.46 -9.00 -11.53
N LEU A 208 -17.45 -8.93 -10.20
CA LEU A 208 -17.79 -7.74 -9.42
C LEU A 208 -16.89 -6.56 -9.76
N ARG A 209 -15.56 -6.75 -9.78
CA ARG A 209 -14.61 -5.70 -10.19
C ARG A 209 -14.83 -5.25 -11.64
N ARG A 210 -15.16 -6.18 -12.54
CA ARG A 210 -15.46 -5.86 -13.94
C ARG A 210 -16.78 -5.12 -14.12
N ALA A 211 -17.76 -5.34 -13.26
CA ALA A 211 -19.02 -4.61 -13.25
C ALA A 211 -18.86 -3.19 -12.69
N HIS A 212 -17.99 -3.01 -11.69
CA HIS A 212 -17.80 -1.73 -10.99
C HIS A 212 -16.41 -1.11 -11.23
N ARG A 213 -15.82 -1.28 -12.42
CA ARG A 213 -14.42 -0.89 -12.72
C ARG A 213 -14.12 0.55 -12.32
N ALA A 214 -14.97 1.48 -12.73
CA ALA A 214 -14.75 2.89 -12.46
C ALA A 214 -14.67 3.18 -10.94
N ARG A 215 -15.49 2.53 -10.11
CA ARG A 215 -15.47 2.69 -8.65
C ARG A 215 -14.21 2.11 -8.01
N PHE A 216 -13.82 0.89 -8.38
CA PHE A 216 -12.55 0.31 -7.91
C PHE A 216 -11.34 1.14 -8.33
N LEU A 217 -11.32 1.63 -9.57
CA LEU A 217 -10.27 2.51 -10.07
C LEU A 217 -10.24 3.84 -9.30
N GLY A 218 -11.38 4.45 -9.02
CA GLY A 218 -11.47 5.69 -8.24
C GLY A 218 -10.92 5.55 -6.82
N PHE A 219 -11.30 4.49 -6.11
CA PHE A 219 -10.75 4.17 -4.79
C PHE A 219 -9.23 3.92 -4.86
N GLY A 220 -8.80 3.11 -5.81
CA GLY A 220 -7.41 2.75 -6.02
C GLY A 220 -6.50 3.93 -6.36
N VAL A 221 -6.92 4.75 -7.33
CA VAL A 221 -6.19 5.97 -7.75
C VAL A 221 -6.10 6.95 -6.61
N ALA A 222 -7.19 7.20 -5.88
CA ALA A 222 -7.16 8.10 -4.73
C ALA A 222 -6.16 7.60 -3.66
N THR A 223 -6.16 6.29 -3.39
CA THR A 223 -5.25 5.68 -2.42
C THR A 223 -3.79 5.79 -2.89
N GLN A 224 -3.54 5.50 -4.17
CA GLN A 224 -2.22 5.59 -4.77
C GLN A 224 -1.67 7.02 -4.74
N LEU A 225 -2.49 8.03 -5.04
CA LEU A 225 -2.10 9.43 -4.96
C LEU A 225 -1.71 9.83 -3.53
N CYS A 226 -2.44 9.35 -2.52
CA CYS A 226 -2.05 9.55 -1.13
C CYS A 226 -0.73 8.84 -0.78
N PHE A 227 -0.46 7.66 -1.35
CA PHE A 227 0.78 6.92 -1.13
C PHE A 227 2.01 7.57 -1.75
N LEU A 228 1.83 8.43 -2.77
CA LEU A 228 2.92 9.21 -3.37
C LEU A 228 3.41 10.35 -2.46
N VAL A 229 2.58 10.80 -1.51
CA VAL A 229 3.01 11.80 -0.52
C VAL A 229 4.01 11.14 0.44
N PRO A 230 5.14 11.78 0.77
CA PRO A 230 6.06 11.27 1.79
C PRO A 230 5.32 10.96 3.09
N LEU A 231 5.55 9.76 3.66
CA LEU A 231 4.82 9.20 4.80
C LEU A 231 3.30 8.96 4.58
N GLY A 232 2.79 9.32 3.40
CA GLY A 232 1.39 9.20 3.04
C GLY A 232 0.92 7.75 3.01
N ALA A 233 1.77 6.80 2.59
CA ALA A 233 1.43 5.37 2.65
C ALA A 233 1.14 4.91 4.08
N VAL A 234 1.98 5.30 5.05
CA VAL A 234 1.82 4.93 6.47
C VAL A 234 0.55 5.58 7.05
N ALA A 235 0.33 6.86 6.78
CA ALA A 235 -0.84 7.59 7.29
C ALA A 235 -2.16 7.14 6.64
N THR A 236 -2.12 6.77 5.36
CA THR A 236 -3.31 6.42 4.57
C THR A 236 -3.69 4.97 4.72
N MET A 237 -2.77 4.05 5.03
CA MET A 237 -3.07 2.61 5.10
C MET A 237 -4.26 2.28 6.03
N PRO A 238 -4.37 2.83 7.26
CA PRO A 238 -5.55 2.62 8.11
C PRO A 238 -6.86 3.10 7.46
N ALA A 239 -6.82 4.27 6.81
CA ALA A 239 -7.96 4.84 6.11
C ALA A 239 -8.33 4.03 4.86
N ALA A 240 -7.33 3.49 4.16
CA ALA A 240 -7.52 2.64 2.99
C ALA A 240 -8.17 1.31 3.37
N VAL A 241 -7.76 0.70 4.49
CA VAL A 241 -8.42 -0.50 5.04
C VAL A 241 -9.88 -0.19 5.43
N ALA A 242 -10.13 0.93 6.09
CA ALA A 242 -11.50 1.32 6.44
C ALA A 242 -12.36 1.62 5.20
N GLY A 243 -11.80 2.31 4.21
CA GLY A 243 -12.47 2.66 2.96
C GLY A 243 -12.77 1.42 2.10
N SER A 244 -11.83 0.47 2.02
CA SER A 244 -12.02 -0.76 1.24
C SER A 244 -13.14 -1.64 1.82
N THR A 245 -13.26 -1.71 3.14
CA THR A 245 -14.36 -2.39 3.84
C THR A 245 -15.71 -1.78 3.47
N ARG A 246 -15.83 -0.45 3.50
CA ARG A 246 -17.07 0.26 3.15
C ARG A 246 -17.41 0.10 1.68
N LEU A 247 -16.42 0.19 0.80
CA LEU A 247 -16.59 -0.03 -0.64
C LEU A 247 -17.17 -1.43 -0.89
N VAL A 248 -16.56 -2.47 -0.33
CA VAL A 248 -17.03 -3.86 -0.49
C VAL A 248 -18.43 -4.02 0.06
N ARG A 249 -18.69 -3.49 1.26
CA ARG A 249 -19.99 -3.61 1.90
C ARG A 249 -21.11 -3.00 1.05
N SER A 250 -20.92 -1.77 0.56
CA SER A 250 -21.93 -1.12 -0.29
C SER A 250 -22.19 -1.87 -1.59
N LEU A 251 -21.15 -2.47 -2.19
CA LEU A 251 -21.30 -3.25 -3.42
C LEU A 251 -22.02 -4.58 -3.21
N VAL A 252 -21.84 -5.21 -2.05
CA VAL A 252 -22.53 -6.47 -1.72
C VAL A 252 -23.99 -6.20 -1.31
N GLU A 253 -24.25 -5.13 -0.56
CA GLU A 253 -25.62 -4.68 -0.24
C GLU A 253 -26.40 -4.32 -1.51
N ASP A 254 -25.77 -3.65 -2.49
CA ASP A 254 -26.40 -3.33 -3.79
C ASP A 254 -26.70 -4.58 -4.65
N VAL A 255 -26.06 -5.72 -4.40
CA VAL A 255 -26.30 -7.00 -5.14
C VAL A 255 -27.36 -7.85 -4.44
N ALA A 256 -27.52 -7.71 -3.12
CA ALA A 256 -28.50 -8.44 -2.33
C ALA A 256 -29.90 -7.79 -2.32
N ALA A 257 -30.00 -6.52 -2.71
CA ALA A 257 -31.24 -5.76 -2.83
C ALA A 257 -31.82 -5.84 -4.25
#